data_AF-A0A839J004-F1
#
_entry.id   AF-A0A839J004-F1
#
_cell.length_a   1.000
_cell.length_b   1.000
_cell.length_c   1.000
_cell.angle_alpha   90.00
_cell.angle_beta   90.00
_cell.angle_gamma   90.00
#
_symmetry.space_group_name_H-M   'P 1'
#
loop_
_entity.id
_entity.type
_entity.pdbx_description
1 polymer ?
#
loop_
_entity_poly.entity_id
_entity_poly.type
_entity_poly.pdbx_seq_one_letter_code
_entity_poly.pdbx_strand_id
1 'polypeptide(L)'
;MAVLVIGLGARTRLVDAGLGCPDWPGCYGHLIIPTTESQLARATELFPEHRVEVSKGWPEMIHRYAATALGLVILLVAIQAWRCRHIADYPQKLSHILLG
;
A
#
# COMPACT_ATOMS: atom_id res chain seq x y z
N MET A 1 -1.30 -9.54 -9.84
CA MET A 1 -1.41 -8.48 -8.83
C MET A 1 -0.39 -7.35 -9.05
N ALA A 2 0.89 -7.64 -9.34
CA ALA A 2 1.90 -6.60 -9.60
C ALA A 2 1.51 -5.58 -10.69
N VAL A 3 1.01 -6.01 -11.85
CA VAL A 3 0.57 -5.11 -12.94
C VAL A 3 -0.52 -4.12 -12.48
N LEU A 4 -1.43 -4.56 -11.62
CA LEU A 4 -2.47 -3.68 -11.05
C LEU A 4 -1.86 -2.63 -10.12
N VAL A 5 -0.92 -3.04 -9.24
CA VAL A 5 -0.23 -2.11 -8.34
C VAL A 5 0.56 -1.07 -9.14
N ILE A 6 1.24 -1.48 -10.22
CA ILE A 6 1.96 -0.58 -11.13
C ILE A 6 0.99 0.41 -11.79
N GLY A 7 -0.14 -0.07 -12.32
CA GLY A 7 -1.16 0.79 -12.93
C GLY A 7 -1.78 1.78 -11.93
N LEU A 8 -2.05 1.34 -10.70
CA LEU A 8 -2.51 2.21 -9.62
C LEU A 8 -1.47 3.28 -9.28
N GLY A 9 -0.20 2.92 -9.16
CA GLY A 9 0.88 3.87 -8.89
C GLY A 9 1.07 4.89 -10.01
N ALA A 10 0.97 4.45 -11.27
CA ALA A 10 0.97 5.33 -12.43
C ALA A 10 -0.19 6.33 -12.37
N ARG A 11 -1.40 5.88 -12.01
CA ARG A 11 -2.55 6.76 -11.80
C ARG A 11 -2.29 7.76 -10.67
N THR A 12 -1.75 7.32 -9.53
CA THR A 12 -1.42 8.21 -8.39
C THR A 12 -0.45 9.33 -8.81
N ARG A 13 0.52 9.01 -9.67
CA ARG A 13 1.44 10.00 -10.24
C ARG A 13 0.75 10.96 -11.21
N LEU A 14 -0.09 10.46 -12.11
CA LEU A 14 -0.76 11.27 -13.13
C LEU A 14 -1.79 12.25 -12.55
N VAL A 15 -2.35 11.97 -11.38
CA VAL A 15 -3.30 12.83 -10.68
C VAL A 15 -2.65 13.65 -9.55
N ASP A 16 -1.32 13.70 -9.53
CA ASP A 16 -0.50 14.42 -8.52
C ASP A 16 -0.87 14.07 -7.06
N ALA A 17 -1.28 12.83 -6.84
CA ALA A 17 -1.71 12.32 -5.54
C ALA A 17 -0.59 11.64 -4.75
N GLY A 18 0.64 11.57 -5.27
CA GLY A 18 1.74 10.85 -4.63
C GLY A 18 2.23 11.43 -3.30
N LEU A 19 1.75 12.60 -2.91
CA LEU A 19 2.04 13.30 -1.65
C LEU A 19 0.74 13.73 -0.94
N GLY A 20 -0.37 13.04 -1.21
CA GLY A 20 -1.70 13.34 -0.67
C GLY A 20 -1.89 12.90 0.79
N CYS A 21 -1.11 11.94 1.29
CA CYS A 21 -1.17 11.43 2.66
C CYS A 21 0.17 11.64 3.39
N PRO A 22 0.21 12.41 4.49
CA PRO A 22 1.46 12.74 5.19
C PRO A 22 2.03 11.58 6.04
N ASP A 23 1.21 10.61 6.42
CA ASP A 23 1.55 9.48 7.31
C ASP A 23 1.29 8.13 6.62
N TRP A 24 1.81 7.03 7.20
CA TRP A 24 1.56 5.63 6.81
C TRP A 24 1.48 4.80 8.10
N PRO A 25 0.62 3.77 8.22
CA PRO A 25 -0.28 3.17 7.21
C PRO A 25 -1.60 3.92 7.01
N GLY A 26 -1.81 5.03 7.73
CA GLY A 26 -2.98 5.88 7.62
C GLY A 26 -2.86 7.00 6.60
N CYS A 27 -3.78 7.96 6.69
CA CYS A 27 -3.80 9.23 5.99
C CYS A 27 -4.47 10.28 6.91
N TYR A 28 -3.72 11.32 7.26
CA TYR A 28 -4.06 12.32 8.27
C TYR A 28 -4.42 11.73 9.65
N GLY A 29 -3.69 10.69 10.09
CA GLY A 29 -3.91 10.07 11.40
C GLY A 29 -5.14 9.17 11.48
N HIS A 30 -5.77 8.88 10.33
CA HIS A 30 -6.88 7.95 10.18
C HIS A 30 -6.50 6.76 9.29
N LEU A 31 -7.08 5.59 9.51
CA LEU A 31 -6.86 4.41 8.64
C LEU A 31 -7.45 4.56 7.23
N ILE A 32 -8.32 5.55 7.02
CA ILE A 32 -8.82 5.94 5.69
C ILE A 32 -8.85 7.45 5.64
N ILE A 33 -8.82 8.03 4.44
CA ILE A 33 -8.83 9.49 4.26
C ILE A 33 -10.06 10.06 5.00
N PRO A 34 -9.87 11.09 5.85
CA PRO A 34 -10.97 11.66 6.61
C PRO A 34 -12.00 12.28 5.65
N THR A 35 -13.29 12.02 5.90
CA THR A 35 -14.39 12.54 5.06
C THR A 35 -15.48 13.27 5.86
N THR A 36 -15.54 13.10 7.17
CA THR A 36 -16.50 13.82 8.03
C THR A 36 -15.92 15.12 8.54
N GLU A 37 -16.76 16.11 8.84
CA GLU A 37 -16.29 17.41 9.36
C GLU A 37 -15.45 17.27 10.63
N SER A 38 -15.87 16.39 11.56
CA SER A 38 -15.14 16.10 12.79
C SER A 38 -13.75 15.50 12.54
N GLN A 39 -13.61 14.65 11.52
CA GLN A 39 -12.32 14.06 11.14
C GLN A 39 -11.44 15.08 10.40
N LEU A 40 -12.03 15.92 9.53
CA LEU A 40 -11.30 16.99 8.85
C LEU A 40 -10.76 18.03 9.84
N ALA A 41 -11.55 18.42 10.83
CA ALA A 41 -11.11 19.33 11.90
C ALA A 41 -9.91 18.74 12.65
N ARG A 42 -10.03 17.49 13.10
CA ARG A 42 -8.94 16.77 13.78
C ARG A 42 -7.69 16.59 12.90
N ALA A 43 -7.88 16.28 11.61
CA ALA A 43 -6.79 16.15 10.66
C ALA A 43 -6.03 17.46 10.47
N THR A 44 -6.76 18.58 10.42
CA THR A 44 -6.18 19.93 10.30
C THR A 44 -5.42 20.33 11.57
N GLU A 45 -5.92 19.94 12.75
CA GLU A 45 -5.22 20.14 14.03
C GLU A 45 -3.93 19.31 14.14
N LEU A 46 -3.95 18.05 13.68
CA LEU A 46 -2.80 17.15 13.75
C LEU A 46 -1.73 17.46 12.70
N PHE A 47 -2.13 17.93 11.52
CA PHE A 47 -1.25 18.22 10.39
C PHE A 47 -1.45 19.67 9.91
N PRO A 48 -1.11 20.69 10.72
CA PRO A 48 -1.41 22.09 10.43
C PRO A 48 -0.72 22.63 9.16
N GLU A 49 0.44 22.07 8.81
CA GLU A 49 1.19 22.42 7.60
C GLU A 49 0.66 21.76 6.32
N HIS A 50 -0.30 20.84 6.43
CA HIS A 50 -0.83 20.08 5.28
C HIS A 50 -2.31 20.37 5.08
N ARG A 51 -2.65 20.86 3.88
CA ARG A 51 -4.05 20.98 3.48
C ARG A 51 -4.64 19.60 3.23
N VAL A 52 -5.75 19.29 3.89
CA VAL A 52 -6.48 18.01 3.68
C VAL A 52 -7.11 18.02 2.28
N GLU A 53 -6.54 17.25 1.35
CA GLU A 53 -7.04 17.09 -0.02
C GLU A 53 -7.62 15.68 -0.24
N VAL A 54 -8.92 15.52 0.05
CA VAL A 54 -9.61 14.23 -0.02
C VAL A 54 -9.53 13.58 -1.42
N SER A 55 -9.55 14.39 -2.48
CA SER A 55 -9.46 13.93 -3.88
C SER A 55 -8.10 13.28 -4.20
N LYS A 56 -7.03 13.70 -3.52
CA LYS A 56 -5.69 13.12 -3.68
C LYS A 56 -5.44 11.97 -2.70
N GLY A 57 -6.06 11.98 -1.53
CA GLY A 57 -5.92 10.91 -0.55
C GLY A 57 -6.39 9.55 -1.07
N TRP A 58 -7.56 9.48 -1.72
CA TRP A 58 -8.12 8.20 -2.19
C TRP A 58 -7.20 7.45 -3.18
N PRO A 59 -6.72 8.06 -4.29
CA PRO A 59 -5.78 7.40 -5.19
C PRO A 59 -4.50 6.90 -4.53
N GLU A 60 -3.95 7.65 -3.56
CA GLU A 60 -2.74 7.26 -2.85
C GLU A 60 -2.99 6.08 -1.91
N MET A 61 -4.06 6.14 -1.10
CA MET A 61 -4.39 5.08 -0.16
C MET A 61 -4.70 3.75 -0.85
N ILE A 62 -5.43 3.78 -1.97
CA ILE A 62 -5.73 2.56 -2.74
C ILE A 62 -4.43 1.92 -3.25
N HIS A 63 -3.52 2.71 -3.81
CA HIS A 63 -2.23 2.20 -4.27
C HIS A 63 -1.40 1.62 -3.11
N ARG A 64 -1.32 2.34 -1.99
CA ARG A 64 -0.58 1.91 -0.78
C ARG A 64 -1.10 0.58 -0.24
N TYR A 65 -2.41 0.41 -0.07
CA TYR A 65 -2.97 -0.84 0.44
C TYR A 65 -2.84 -2.00 -0.54
N ALA A 66 -2.98 -1.75 -1.84
CA ALA A 66 -2.71 -2.76 -2.85
C ALA A 66 -1.24 -3.22 -2.82
N ALA A 67 -0.30 -2.29 -2.64
CA ALA A 67 1.13 -2.60 -2.50
C ALA A 67 1.42 -3.39 -1.21
N THR A 68 0.85 -3.00 -0.07
CA THR A 68 1.00 -3.74 1.20
C THR A 68 0.45 -5.17 1.08
N ALA A 69 -0.72 -5.35 0.48
CA ALA A 69 -1.30 -6.68 0.26
C ALA A 69 -0.42 -7.56 -0.63
N LEU A 70 0.14 -6.99 -1.72
CA LEU A 70 1.10 -7.71 -2.56
C LEU A 70 2.37 -8.09 -1.79
N GLY A 71 2.92 -7.17 -1.00
CA GLY A 71 4.09 -7.44 -0.14
C GLY A 71 3.83 -8.57 0.86
N LEU A 72 2.65 -8.60 1.50
CA LEU A 72 2.25 -9.69 2.39
C LEU A 72 2.15 -11.03 1.65
N VAL A 73 1.59 -11.05 0.44
CA VAL A 73 1.52 -12.28 -0.39
C VAL A 73 2.93 -12.78 -0.72
N ILE A 74 3.84 -11.89 -1.14
CA ILE A 74 5.24 -12.24 -1.43
C ILE A 74 5.92 -12.78 -0.18
N LEU A 75 5.75 -12.13 0.98
CA LEU A 75 6.31 -12.56 2.25
C LEU A 75 5.81 -13.95 2.66
N LEU A 76 4.50 -14.22 2.51
CA LEU A 76 3.91 -15.52 2.81
C LEU A 76 4.47 -16.61 1.89
N VAL A 77 4.60 -16.34 0.60
CA VAL A 77 5.22 -17.27 -0.36
C VAL A 77 6.69 -17.51 -0.02
N ALA A 78 7.43 -16.46 0.34
CA ALA A 78 8.83 -16.57 0.75
C ALA A 78 9.00 -17.43 2.02
N ILE A 79 8.16 -17.20 3.04
CA ILE A 79 8.14 -18.00 4.27
C ILE A 79 7.79 -19.45 3.97
N GLN A 80 6.78 -19.69 3.13
CA GLN A 80 6.37 -21.04 2.75
C GLN A 80 7.51 -21.75 1.99
N ALA A 81 8.14 -21.08 1.03
CA ALA A 81 9.28 -21.63 0.29
C ALA A 81 10.46 -21.94 1.23
N TRP A 82 10.74 -21.05 2.18
CA TRP A 82 11.80 -21.26 3.16
C TRP A 82 11.49 -22.45 4.08
N ARG A 83 10.25 -22.63 4.54
CA ARG A 83 9.85 -23.75 5.41
C ARG A 83 9.80 -25.09 4.66
N CYS A 84 9.30 -25.10 3.43
CA CYS A 84 9.13 -26.32 2.63
C CYS A 84 10.39 -26.77 1.90
N ARG A 85 11.49 -25.99 1.93
CA ARG A 85 12.74 -26.33 1.22
C ARG A 85 13.34 -27.70 1.59
N HIS A 86 13.00 -28.22 2.77
CA HIS A 86 13.51 -29.49 3.30
C HIS A 86 12.65 -30.71 2.93
N ILE A 87 11.49 -30.50 2.28
CA ILE A 87 10.61 -31.58 1.84
C ILE A 87 11.17 -32.17 0.53
N ALA A 88 11.26 -33.51 0.46
CA ALA A 88 11.63 -34.20 -0.77
C ALA A 88 10.65 -33.84 -1.91
N ASP A 89 11.17 -33.55 -3.10
CA ASP A 89 10.42 -33.12 -4.30
C ASP A 89 9.79 -31.71 -4.25
N TYR A 90 10.17 -30.83 -3.32
CA TYR A 90 9.74 -29.43 -3.37
C TYR A 90 10.29 -28.72 -4.63
N PRO A 91 9.46 -28.06 -5.48
CA PRO A 91 9.89 -27.45 -6.73
C PRO A 91 10.63 -26.13 -6.51
N GLN A 92 11.86 -26.20 -5.98
CA GLN A 92 12.69 -25.04 -5.61
C GLN A 92 12.87 -24.06 -6.78
N LYS A 93 12.98 -24.56 -8.02
CA LYS A 93 13.12 -23.72 -9.22
C LYS A 93 11.92 -22.77 -9.42
N LEU A 94 10.70 -23.23 -9.14
CA LEU A 94 9.50 -22.41 -9.28
C LEU A 94 9.47 -21.28 -8.24
N SER A 95 9.86 -21.58 -7.00
CA SER A 95 9.95 -20.58 -5.94
C SER A 95 11.02 -19.52 -6.22
N HIS A 96 12.18 -19.91 -6.76
CA HIS A 96 13.21 -18.96 -7.19
C HIS A 96 12.77 -18.09 -8.37
N ILE A 97 11.99 -18.63 -9.31
CA ILE A 97 11.44 -17.86 -10.45
C ILE A 97 10.35 -16.88 -10.00
N LEU A 98 9.55 -17.23 -8.98
CA LEU A 98 8.48 -16.37 -8.48
C LEU A 98 8.96 -15.27 -7.53
N LEU A 99 10.11 -15.46 -6.88
CA LEU A 99 10.72 -14.50 -5.95
C LEU A 99 11.87 -13.68 -6.57
N GLY A 100 12.39 -14.10 -7.73
CA GLY A 100 13.48 -13.47 -8.47
C GLY A 100 13.02 -12.43 -9.48
#